data_AF-A0A8T6TV48-F1
#
_entry.id   AF-A0A8T6TV48-F1
#
_cell.length_a   1.000
_cell.length_b   1.000
_cell.length_c   1.000
_cell.angle_alpha   90.00
_cell.angle_beta   90.00
_cell.angle_gamma   90.00
#
_symmetry.space_group_name_H-M   'P 1'
#
loop_
_entity.id
_entity.type
_entity.pdbx_description
1 polymer ?
#
loop_
_entity_poly.entity_id
_entity_poly.type
_entity_poly.pdbx_seq_one_letter_code
_entity_poly.pdbx_strand_id
1 'polypeptide(L)' 'MPGEREVVQSAVDQVLAQGRLSMSEDEGYELLRAYDVPVPPTEVARTGDEAVELARGMGYPVVLKVASAEIAHKSDV' A
#
# COMPACT_ATOMS: atom_id res chain seq x y z
N MET A 1 7.52 5.75 -18.81
CA MET A 1 6.97 6.70 -19.81
C MET A 1 6.71 8.06 -19.16
N PRO A 2 6.61 9.17 -19.92
CA PRO A 2 6.44 10.52 -19.34
C PRO A 2 5.23 10.67 -18.40
N GLY A 3 4.12 9.97 -18.63
CA GLY A 3 2.92 10.02 -17.78
C GLY A 3 3.06 9.32 -16.42
N GLU A 4 3.85 8.26 -16.33
CA GLU A 4 4.10 7.56 -15.04
C GLU A 4 4.82 8.46 -14.05
N ARG A 5 5.74 9.30 -14.55
CA ARG A 5 6.50 10.24 -13.73
C ARG A 5 5.60 11.29 -13.09
N GLU A 6 4.59 11.79 -13.82
CA GLU A 6 3.66 12.80 -13.32
C GLU A 6 2.73 12.23 -12.25
N VAL A 7 2.21 11.01 -12.47
CA VAL A 7 1.40 10.29 -11.48
C VAL A 7 2.20 10.05 -10.19
N VAL A 8 3.43 9.57 -10.34
CA VAL A 8 4.32 9.31 -9.20
C VAL A 8 4.68 10.60 -8.46
N GLN A 9 4.99 11.68 -9.18
CA GLN A 9 5.28 12.96 -8.55
C GLN A 9 4.06 13.47 -7.75
N SER A 10 2.85 13.35 -8.32
CA SER A 10 1.63 13.75 -7.63
C SER A 10 1.41 12.94 -6.34
N ALA A 11 1.66 11.63 -6.35
CA ALA A 11 1.57 10.80 -5.16
C ALA A 11 2.58 11.21 -4.08
N VAL A 12 3.83 11.50 -4.46
CA VAL A 12 4.86 12.01 -3.53
C VAL A 12 4.47 13.36 -2.94
N ASP A 13 4.00 14.28 -3.78
CA ASP A 13 3.58 15.61 -3.34
C ASP A 13 2.40 15.53 -2.35
N GLN A 14 1.47 14.60 -2.54
CA GLN A 14 0.37 14.35 -1.61
C GLN A 14 0.85 13.85 -0.24
N VAL A 15 1.79 12.90 -0.20
CA VAL A 15 2.37 12.39 1.06
C VAL A 15 3.08 13.52 1.81
N LEU A 16 3.87 14.34 1.10
CA LEU A 16 4.55 15.49 1.69
C LEU A 16 3.58 16.56 2.19
N ALA A 17 2.50 16.85 1.44
CA ALA A 17 1.46 17.79 1.84
C ALA A 17 0.71 17.35 3.11
N GLN A 18 0.66 16.05 3.39
CA GLN A 18 0.13 15.49 4.63
C GLN A 18 1.13 15.51 5.79
N GLY A 19 2.33 16.08 5.60
CA GLY A 19 3.40 16.15 6.61
C GLY A 19 4.07 14.80 6.88
N ARG A 20 3.84 13.80 6.02
CA ARG A 20 4.46 12.48 6.13
C ARG A 20 5.75 12.43 5.32
N LEU A 21 6.70 11.62 5.78
CA LEU A 21 7.94 11.31 5.06
C LEU A 21 7.97 9.87 4.55
N SER A 22 6.92 9.09 4.84
CA SER A 22 6.76 7.71 4.44
C SER A 22 5.40 7.50 3.77
N MET A 23 5.41 6.70 2.70
CA MET A 23 4.21 6.19 2.04
C MET A 23 3.69 4.97 2.79
N SER A 24 2.38 4.73 2.75
CA SER A 24 1.83 3.44 3.15
C SER A 24 2.19 2.35 2.12
N GLU A 25 1.98 1.09 2.48
CA GLU A 25 2.37 -0.04 1.60
C GLU A 25 1.58 -0.04 0.28
N ASP A 26 0.29 0.32 0.31
CA ASP A 26 -0.57 0.48 -0.87
C ASP A 26 -0.10 1.62 -1.78
N GLU A 27 0.18 2.81 -1.22
CA GLU A 27 0.76 3.95 -1.95
C GLU A 27 2.10 3.58 -2.62
N GLY A 28 2.95 2.86 -1.89
CA GLY A 28 4.24 2.38 -2.41
C GLY A 28 4.08 1.36 -3.54
N TYR A 29 3.12 0.44 -3.44
CA TYR A 29 2.86 -0.56 -4.48
C TYR A 29 2.30 0.07 -5.76
N GLU A 30 1.48 1.11 -5.67
CA GLU A 30 1.04 1.85 -6.86
C GLU A 30 2.22 2.49 -7.61
N LEU A 31 3.17 3.08 -6.86
CA LEU A 31 4.38 3.64 -7.44
C LEU A 31 5.25 2.57 -8.11
N LEU A 32 5.43 1.41 -7.47
CA LEU A 32 6.20 0.30 -8.05
C LEU A 32 5.53 -0.24 -9.32
N ARG A 33 4.20 -0.41 -9.33
CA ARG A 33 3.45 -0.84 -10.52
C ARG A 33 3.56 0.17 -11.66
N ALA A 34 3.58 1.47 -11.37
CA ALA A 34 3.75 2.51 -12.37
C ALA A 34 5.11 2.42 -13.10
N TYR A 35 6.10 1.77 -12.50
CA TYR A 35 7.41 1.50 -13.11
C TYR A 35 7.60 0.03 -13.53
N ASP A 36 6.50 -0.71 -13.73
CA ASP A 36 6.50 -2.12 -14.11
C ASP A 36 7.27 -3.03 -13.12
N VAL A 37 7.45 -2.59 -11.87
CA VAL A 37 8.03 -3.43 -10.82
C VAL A 37 6.93 -4.34 -10.26
N PRO A 38 7.08 -5.67 -10.32
CA PRO A 38 6.08 -6.59 -9.82
C PRO A 38 5.96 -6.49 -8.30
N VAL A 39 4.73 -6.45 -7.81
CA VAL A 39 4.38 -6.41 -6.39
C VAL A 39 3.44 -7.57 -6.05
N PRO A 40 3.42 -8.06 -4.80
CA PRO A 40 2.44 -9.07 -4.41
C PRO A 40 1.00 -8.53 -4.60
N PRO A 41 0.02 -9.40 -4.93
CA PRO A 41 -1.40 -9.06 -4.81
C PRO A 41 -1.69 -8.61 -3.38
N THR A 42 -2.41 -7.50 -3.21
CA THR A 42 -2.63 -6.90 -1.90
C THR A 42 -3.93 -6.12 -1.94
N GLU A 43 -4.72 -6.26 -0.88
CA GLU A 43 -6.01 -5.59 -0.68
C GLU A 43 -6.06 -5.04 0.75
N VAL A 44 -6.71 -3.88 0.92
CA VAL A 44 -6.83 -3.23 2.24
C VAL A 44 -8.20 -3.53 2.83
N ALA A 45 -8.23 -4.23 3.96
CA ALA A 45 -9.45 -4.45 4.74
C ALA A 45 -9.63 -3.36 5.81
N ARG A 46 -10.85 -2.89 6.01
CA ARG A 46 -11.25 -1.96 7.09
C ARG A 46 -11.89 -2.67 8.27
N THR A 47 -12.31 -3.93 8.11
CA THR A 47 -12.91 -4.75 9.16
C THR A 47 -12.38 -6.18 9.14
N GLY A 48 -12.60 -6.92 10.23
CA GLY A 48 -12.24 -8.34 10.30
C GLY A 48 -13.00 -9.19 9.28
N ASP A 49 -14.29 -8.91 9.07
CA ASP A 49 -15.13 -9.65 8.12
C ASP A 49 -14.65 -9.42 6.68
N GLU A 50 -14.33 -8.18 6.32
CA GLU A 50 -13.75 -7.84 5.02
C GLU A 50 -12.40 -8.53 4.80
N ALA A 51 -11.54 -8.59 5.84
CA ALA A 51 -10.27 -9.30 5.77
C ALA A 51 -10.45 -10.79 5.49
N VAL A 52 -11.47 -11.42 6.08
CA VAL A 52 -11.80 -12.84 5.84
C VAL A 52 -12.26 -13.05 4.40
N GLU A 53 -13.16 -12.22 3.88
CA GLU A 53 -13.65 -12.35 2.50
C GLU A 53 -12.55 -12.12 1.47
N LEU A 54 -11.70 -11.11 1.67
CA LEU A 54 -10.54 -10.86 0.81
C LEU A 54 -9.54 -12.03 0.84
N ALA A 55 -9.26 -12.59 2.01
CA ALA A 55 -8.37 -13.74 2.15
C ALA A 55 -8.90 -14.99 1.42
N ARG A 56 -10.23 -15.23 1.48
CA ARG A 56 -10.87 -16.32 0.74
C ARG A 56 -10.77 -16.12 -0.77
N GLY A 57 -10.98 -14.90 -1.25
CA GLY A 57 -10.87 -14.55 -2.67
C GLY A 57 -9.45 -14.70 -3.22
N MET A 58 -8.43 -14.32 -2.42
CA MET A 58 -7.01 -14.47 -2.79
C MET A 58 -6.52 -15.92 -2.73
N GLY A 59 -7.10 -16.73 -1.83
CA GLY A 59 -6.64 -18.08 -1.54
C GLY A 59 -5.52 -18.12 -0.49
N TYR A 60 -5.51 -19.19 0.32
CA TYR A 60 -4.57 -19.35 1.43
C TYR A 60 -3.27 -20.06 1.01
N PRO A 61 -2.14 -19.83 1.72
CA PRO A 61 -1.98 -18.94 2.88
C PRO A 61 -1.87 -17.46 2.51
N VAL A 62 -2.32 -16.57 3.40
CA VAL A 62 -2.21 -15.11 3.27
C VAL A 62 -1.38 -14.51 4.40
N VAL A 63 -0.88 -13.28 4.19
CA VAL A 63 -0.23 -12.46 5.21
C VAL A 63 -1.16 -11.29 5.55
N LEU A 64 -1.32 -10.99 6.85
CA LEU A 64 -2.05 -9.82 7.33
C LEU A 64 -1.06 -8.85 7.98
N LYS A 65 -1.13 -7.58 7.60
CA LYS A 65 -0.35 -6.49 8.19
C LYS A 65 -1.27 -5.34 8.58
N VAL A 66 -0.88 -4.60 9.62
CA VAL A 66 -1.55 -3.36 9.99
C VAL A 66 -1.23 -2.31 8.92
N ALA A 67 -2.26 -1.72 8.32
CA ALA A 67 -2.13 -0.57 7.44
C ALA A 67 -2.40 0.71 8.24
N SER A 68 -1.34 1.32 8.78
CA SER A 68 -1.42 2.56 9.55
C SER A 68 -0.26 3.49 9.21
N ALA A 69 -0.55 4.78 9.03
CA ALA A 69 0.48 5.80 8.85
C ALA A 69 1.32 6.02 10.13
N GLU A 70 0.81 5.63 11.29
CA GLU A 70 1.46 5.78 12.59
C GLU A 70 2.33 4.57 12.98
N ILE A 71 2.12 3.41 12.33
CA ILE A 71 2.84 2.17 12.61
C ILE A 71 3.48 1.69 11.32
N ALA A 72 4.73 2.10 11.10
CA ALA A 72 5.44 1.81 9.86
C ALA A 72 6.02 0.38 9.87
N HIS A 73 6.48 -0.09 11.02
CA HIS A 73 7.04 -1.43 11.19
C HIS A 73 6.40 -2.16 12.36
N LYS A 74 6.38 -3.50 12.26
CA LYS A 74 6.00 -4.38 13.38
C LYS A 74 6.79 -4.14 14.67
N SER A 75 7.94 -3.49 14.56
CA SER A 75 8.87 -3.18 15.65
C SER A 75 8.49 -1.88 16.38
N ASP A 76 7.56 -1.10 15.84
CA ASP A 76 7.10 0.16 16.43
C ASP A 76 6.07 -0.07 17.56
N VAL A 77 5.80 -1.35 17.90
CA VAL A 77 4.89 -1.83 18.96
C VAL A 77 5.65 -2.70 19.95
#